data_AF-A0A4V6RXH3-F1
#
_entry.id   AF-A0A4V6RXH3-F1
#
_cell.length_a   1.000
_cell.length_b   1.000
_cell.length_c   1.000
_cell.angle_alpha   90.00
_cell.angle_beta   90.00
_cell.angle_gamma   90.00
#
_symmetry.space_group_name_H-M   'P 1'
#
loop_
_entity.id
_entity.type
_entity.pdbx_description
1 polymer ?
#
loop_
_entity_poly.entity_id
_entity_poly.type
_entity_poly.pdbx_seq_one_letter_code
_entity_poly.pdbx_strand_id
1 'polypeptide(L)'
;MIFFEKTNKLSNILFVLFALFLILTIVFFARSQFTEVLFDNFTNDLRGTVWMLVCLMIAIASLIAGISLKCLVRETNEELRMLEDRMKRGR
;
A
#
# COMPACT_ATOMS: atom_id res chain seq x y z
N MET A 1 22.88 -10.23 0.46
CA MET A 1 21.95 -9.08 0.30
C MET A 1 20.76 -9.33 -0.66
N ILE A 2 20.61 -10.51 -1.27
CA ILE A 2 19.54 -10.79 -2.26
C ILE A 2 18.10 -10.68 -1.69
N PHE A 3 17.90 -11.00 -0.41
CA PHE A 3 16.59 -10.88 0.24
C PHE A 3 16.10 -9.42 0.28
N PHE A 4 16.96 -8.48 0.69
CA PHE A 4 16.59 -7.06 0.76
C PHE A 4 16.22 -6.47 -0.60
N GLU A 5 16.90 -6.89 -1.66
CA GLU A 5 16.60 -6.45 -3.02
C GLU A 5 15.22 -6.91 -3.48
N LYS A 6 14.85 -8.17 -3.16
CA LYS A 6 13.52 -8.71 -3.43
C LYS A 6 12.45 -7.98 -2.61
N THR A 7 12.70 -7.72 -1.32
CA THR A 7 11.77 -7.02 -0.44
C THR A 7 11.55 -5.57 -0.87
N ASN A 8 12.60 -4.89 -1.35
CA ASN A 8 12.49 -3.52 -1.84
C ASN A 8 11.72 -3.45 -3.17
N LYS A 9 11.92 -4.41 -4.08
CA LYS A 9 11.10 -4.58 -5.30
C LYS A 9 9.63 -4.84 -4.94
N LEU A 10 9.37 -5.69 -3.95
CA LEU A 10 8.00 -5.99 -3.48
C LEU A 10 7.31 -4.74 -2.90
N SER A 11 8.02 -3.97 -2.08
CA SER A 11 7.51 -2.69 -1.56
C SER A 11 7.19 -1.73 -2.70
N ASN A 12 8.05 -1.61 -3.70
CA ASN A 12 7.79 -0.74 -4.85
C ASN A 12 6.57 -1.20 -5.67
N ILE A 13 6.39 -2.51 -5.84
CA ILE A 13 5.18 -3.08 -6.47
C ILE A 13 3.93 -2.71 -5.67
N LEU A 14 3.97 -2.80 -4.33
CA LEU A 14 2.85 -2.40 -3.47
C LEU A 14 2.53 -0.91 -3.57
N PHE A 15 3.53 -0.04 -3.71
CA PHE A 15 3.30 1.39 -3.95
C PHE A 15 2.68 1.67 -5.33
N VAL A 16 3.09 0.94 -6.37
CA VAL A 16 2.46 1.03 -7.70
C VAL A 16 1.02 0.54 -7.64
N LEU A 17 0.77 -0.56 -6.91
CA LEU A 17 -0.56 -1.12 -6.70
C LEU A 17 -1.46 -0.14 -5.94
N PHE A 18 -0.93 0.53 -4.91
CA PHE A 18 -1.61 1.61 -4.19
C PHE A 18 -2.06 2.72 -5.14
N ALA A 19 -1.14 3.24 -5.97
CA ALA A 19 -1.45 4.31 -6.91
C ALA A 19 -2.53 3.89 -7.92
N LEU A 20 -2.46 2.66 -8.44
CA LEU A 20 -3.48 2.10 -9.34
C LEU A 20 -4.86 2.03 -8.68
N PHE A 21 -4.95 1.47 -7.47
CA PHE A 21 -6.22 1.39 -6.76
C PHE A 21 -6.77 2.75 -6.36
N LEU A 22 -5.91 3.71 -6.03
CA LEU A 22 -6.32 5.07 -5.71
C LEU A 22 -6.91 5.78 -6.94
N ILE A 23 -6.31 5.61 -8.12
CA ILE A 23 -6.88 6.13 -9.39
C ILE A 23 -8.22 5.47 -9.67
N LEU A 24 -8.35 4.15 -9.50
CA LEU A 24 -9.61 3.43 -9.65
C LEU A 24 -10.68 3.97 -8.70
N THR A 25 -10.34 4.21 -7.43
CA THR A 25 -11.25 4.81 -6.45
C THR A 25 -11.73 6.20 -6.90
N ILE A 26 -10.85 7.04 -7.44
CA ILE A 26 -11.23 8.37 -7.96
C ILE A 26 -12.16 8.23 -9.17
N VAL A 27 -11.87 7.31 -10.09
CA VAL A 27 -12.72 7.06 -11.27
C VAL A 27 -14.10 6.54 -10.85
N PHE A 28 -14.17 5.60 -9.90
CA PHE A 28 -15.44 5.11 -9.37
C PHE A 28 -16.20 6.18 -8.60
N PHE A 29 -15.50 7.04 -7.86
CA PHE A 29 -16.12 8.18 -7.18
C PHE A 29 -16.71 9.19 -8.16
N ALA A 30 -15.98 9.51 -9.24
CA ALA A 30 -16.44 10.45 -10.26
C ALA A 30 -17.57 9.90 -11.14
N ARG A 31 -17.63 8.57 -11.32
CA ARG A 31 -18.71 7.90 -12.07
C ARG A 31 -19.93 7.58 -11.23
N SER A 32 -19.73 7.25 -9.96
CA SER A 32 -20.83 7.09 -9.02
C SER A 32 -21.47 8.47 -8.82
N GLN A 33 -22.78 8.60 -8.97
CA GLN A 33 -23.54 9.77 -8.52
C GLN A 33 -23.56 9.78 -6.97
N PHE A 34 -22.39 9.74 -6.36
CA PHE A 34 -22.19 9.58 -4.91
C PHE A 34 -22.78 10.76 -4.15
N THR A 35 -22.77 11.94 -4.77
CA THR A 35 -23.46 13.14 -4.30
C THR A 35 -24.96 12.91 -4.17
N GLU A 36 -25.60 12.24 -5.13
CA GLU A 36 -27.05 11.95 -5.08
C GLU A 36 -27.37 10.87 -4.04
N VAL A 37 -26.49 9.89 -3.83
CA VAL A 37 -26.67 8.87 -2.77
C VAL A 37 -26.54 9.48 -1.36
N LEU A 38 -25.61 10.42 -1.16
CA LEU A 38 -25.41 11.11 0.12
C LEU A 38 -26.48 12.16 0.42
N PHE A 39 -27.04 12.82 -0.60
CA PHE A 39 -28.05 13.89 -0.42
C PHE A 39 -29.49 13.39 -0.51
N ASP A 40 -29.82 12.51 -1.46
CA ASP A 40 -31.21 12.18 -1.82
C ASP A 40 -31.65 10.76 -1.41
N ASN A 41 -30.79 9.97 -0.74
CA ASN A 41 -31.14 8.62 -0.25
C ASN A 41 -31.69 7.65 -1.33
N PHE A 42 -31.48 7.95 -2.62
CA PHE A 42 -31.98 7.11 -3.70
C PHE A 42 -31.09 5.87 -3.88
N THR A 43 -31.72 4.70 -3.77
CA THR A 43 -31.13 3.35 -3.69
C THR A 43 -30.59 2.82 -5.04
N ASN A 44 -30.29 3.68 -6.02
CA ASN A 44 -30.26 3.20 -7.40
C ASN A 44 -28.89 2.69 -7.89
N ASP A 45 -27.78 2.94 -7.19
CA ASP A 45 -26.50 2.30 -7.58
C ASP A 45 -25.52 2.03 -6.43
N LEU A 46 -25.98 1.25 -5.45
CA LEU A 46 -25.17 0.82 -4.31
C LEU A 46 -23.91 0.05 -4.73
N ARG A 47 -23.92 -0.59 -5.90
CA ARG A 47 -22.81 -1.42 -6.42
C ARG A 47 -21.57 -0.59 -6.71
N GLY A 48 -21.72 0.58 -7.33
CA GLY A 48 -20.60 1.49 -7.61
C GLY A 48 -19.92 1.97 -6.32
N THR A 49 -20.73 2.29 -5.32
CA THR A 49 -20.27 2.70 -3.99
C THR A 49 -19.52 1.60 -3.25
N VAL A 50 -20.04 0.37 -3.27
CA VAL A 50 -19.37 -0.78 -2.65
C VAL A 50 -18.01 -1.06 -3.31
N TRP A 51 -17.93 -1.02 -4.65
CA TRP A 51 -16.67 -1.22 -5.36
C TRP A 51 -15.64 -0.11 -5.07
N MET A 52 -16.08 1.15 -4.99
CA MET A 52 -15.22 2.26 -4.61
C MET A 52 -14.60 2.03 -3.22
N LEU A 53 -15.43 1.64 -2.23
CA LEU A 53 -14.98 1.37 -0.87
C LEU A 53 -14.00 0.20 -0.81
N VAL A 54 -14.26 -0.89 -1.55
CA VAL A 54 -13.35 -2.03 -1.64
C VAL A 54 -12.00 -1.61 -2.24
N CYS A 55 -12.01 -0.85 -3.33
CA CYS A 55 -10.77 -0.31 -3.93
C CYS A 55 -10.01 0.59 -2.95
N LEU A 56 -10.71 1.44 -2.19
CA LEU A 56 -10.10 2.31 -1.19
C LEU A 56 -9.46 1.49 -0.06
N MET A 57 -10.13 0.45 0.44
CA MET A 57 -9.60 -0.43 1.48
C MET A 57 -8.35 -1.17 1.01
N ILE A 58 -8.35 -1.66 -0.23
CA ILE A 58 -7.17 -2.32 -0.84
C ILE A 58 -6.02 -1.31 -1.00
N ALA A 59 -6.31 -0.08 -1.43
CA ALA A 59 -5.32 0.97 -1.53
C ALA A 59 -4.65 1.20 -0.16
N ILE A 60 -5.43 1.45 0.89
CA ILE A 60 -4.91 1.68 2.24
C ILE A 60 -4.07 0.48 2.73
N ALA A 61 -4.57 -0.74 2.56
CA ALA A 61 -3.84 -1.95 2.97
C ALA A 61 -2.51 -2.09 2.22
N SER A 62 -2.48 -1.83 0.91
CA SER A 62 -1.25 -1.89 0.10
C SER A 62 -0.22 -0.82 0.50
N LEU A 63 -0.69 0.38 0.88
CA LEU A 63 0.17 1.46 1.37
C LEU A 63 0.82 1.08 2.70
N ILE A 64 0.03 0.59 3.66
CA ILE A 64 0.52 0.17 4.97
C ILE A 64 1.54 -0.97 4.79
N ALA A 65 1.22 -1.98 3.99
CA ALA A 65 2.13 -3.09 3.71
C ALA A 65 3.44 -2.59 3.06
N GLY A 66 3.36 -1.71 2.07
CA GLY A 66 4.52 -1.13 1.39
C GLY A 66 5.46 -0.36 2.33
N ILE A 67 4.89 0.43 3.26
CA ILE A 67 5.65 1.16 4.30
C ILE A 67 6.27 0.20 5.30
N SER A 68 5.51 -0.76 5.83
CA SER A 68 6.02 -1.74 6.80
C SER A 68 7.18 -2.55 6.26
N LEU A 69 7.11 -2.96 4.99
CA LEU A 69 8.21 -3.66 4.30
C LEU A 69 9.47 -2.80 4.20
N LYS A 70 9.35 -1.50 3.92
CA LYS A 70 10.51 -0.59 3.91
C LYS A 70 11.10 -0.39 5.30
N CYS A 71 10.26 -0.28 6.33
CA CYS A 71 10.71 -0.13 7.71
C CYS A 71 11.50 -1.36 8.16
N LEU A 72 10.96 -2.56 7.90
CA LEU A 72 11.60 -3.83 8.24
C LEU A 72 12.91 -4.03 7.48
N VAL A 73 12.96 -3.69 6.18
CA VAL A 73 14.20 -3.70 5.39
C VAL A 73 15.27 -2.79 6.00
N ARG A 74 14.88 -1.61 6.49
CA ARG A 74 15.82 -0.67 7.09
C ARG A 74 16.37 -1.20 8.42
N GLU A 75 15.49 -1.66 9.32
CA GLU A 75 15.88 -2.19 10.63
C GLU A 75 16.83 -3.38 10.51
N THR A 76 16.47 -4.38 9.68
CA THR A 76 17.33 -5.57 9.53
C THR A 76 18.67 -5.24 8.88
N ASN A 77 18.75 -4.21 8.02
CA ASN A 77 20.01 -3.78 7.41
C ASN A 77 20.91 -3.03 8.42
N GLU A 78 20.33 -2.26 9.35
CA GLU A 78 21.05 -1.65 10.46
C GLU A 78 21.61 -2.73 11.41
N GLU A 79 20.82 -3.77 11.74
CA GLU A 79 21.28 -4.90 12.55
C GLU A 79 22.41 -5.71 11.91
N LEU A 80 22.30 -5.99 10.60
CA LEU A 80 23.34 -6.70 9.85
C LEU A 80 24.66 -5.93 9.83
N ARG A 81 24.62 -4.60 9.66
CA ARG A 81 25.82 -3.75 9.74
C ARG A 81 26.47 -3.83 11.12
N MET A 82 25.68 -3.78 12.19
CA MET A 82 26.20 -3.90 13.56
C MET A 82 26.86 -5.27 13.80
N LEU A 83 26.31 -6.36 13.25
CA LEU A 83 26.91 -7.69 13.32
C LEU A 83 28.22 -7.79 12.52
N GLU A 84 28.26 -7.21 11.32
CA GLU A 84 29.46 -7.20 10.48
C GLU A 84 30.62 -6.43 11.15
N ASP A 85 30.32 -5.28 11.75
CA ASP A 85 31.29 -4.48 12.50
C ASP A 85 31.84 -5.22 13.73
N ARG A 86 31.01 -5.99 14.44
CA ARG A 86 31.45 -6.81 15.58
C ARG A 86 32.36 -7.95 15.12
N MET A 87 32.05 -8.62 14.01
CA MET A 87 32.89 -9.67 13.46
C MET A 87 34.25 -9.16 12.97
N LYS A 88 34.31 -7.93 12.42
CA LYS A 88 35.58 -7.31 11.99
C LYS A 88 36.47 -6.85 13.15
N ARG A 89 35.90 -6.45 14.30
CA ARG A 89 36.68 -6.05 15.49
C ARG A 89 37.13 -7.22 16.37
N GLY A 90 36.47 -8.37 16.26
CA GLY A 90 36.83 -9.59 17.00
C GLY A 90 37.92 -10.44 16.34
N ARG A 91 38.47 -9.98 15.21
CA ARG A 91 39.54 -10.63 14.45
C ARG A 91 40.75 -9.71 14.40
#